data_AF-A0A4Q2U5L5-F1
#
_entry.id   AF-A0A4Q2U5L5-F1
#
_cell.length_a   1.000
_cell.length_b   1.000
_cell.length_c   1.000
_cell.angle_alpha   90.00
_cell.angle_beta   90.00
_cell.angle_gamma   90.00
#
_symmetry.space_group_name_H-M   'P 1'
#
loop_
_entity.id
_entity.type
_entity.pdbx_description
1 polymer ?
#
loop_
_entity_poly.entity_id
_entity_poly.type
_entity_poly.pdbx_seq_one_letter_code
_entity_poly.pdbx_strand_id
1 'polypeptide(L)'
;MRMRYGTTYALADFCDRLVPKSGEIDRELLKETFDGLRRLAQVQSGNPWMTLHATTSAGVWINYRGFPYCLINPAKSFLRIGAAYKHADAAHKLKVFIEAELHQDSVEEIEGDDLQQWRIHPAALSKFWTFFEKLECPSPSELETMAGRHPRFFSSEDRVTALEEFEKAGRFCPGVGGKTLRHKLEPGEPIEFDHIIPHSRGGASTYWNLSILCAACNRLKAATAA
;
A
#
# COMPACT_ATOMS: atom_id res chain seq x y z
N MET A 1 12.68 -19.39 8.07
CA MET A 1 11.51 -18.93 8.85
C MET A 1 11.52 -17.41 8.87
N ARG A 2 10.59 -16.70 8.19
CA ARG A 2 10.51 -15.23 8.28
C ARG A 2 9.96 -14.87 9.66
N MET A 3 10.78 -14.28 10.52
CA MET A 3 10.30 -13.73 11.79
C MET A 3 9.31 -12.60 11.50
N ARG A 4 8.12 -12.70 12.10
CA ARG A 4 7.01 -11.75 11.91
C ARG A 4 7.08 -10.70 12.99
N TYR A 5 7.80 -9.62 12.71
CA TYR A 5 7.84 -8.47 13.59
C TYR A 5 6.68 -7.51 13.26
N GLY A 6 6.26 -6.68 14.22
CA GLY A 6 5.24 -5.65 14.00
C GLY A 6 5.74 -4.45 13.20
N THR A 7 4.84 -3.55 12.81
CA THR A 7 5.11 -2.34 12.00
C THR A 7 6.24 -1.50 12.55
N THR A 8 6.26 -1.27 13.88
CA THR A 8 7.27 -0.45 14.54
C THR A 8 8.67 -0.99 14.31
N TYR A 9 8.85 -2.31 14.39
CA TYR A 9 10.13 -2.95 14.11
C TYR A 9 10.48 -2.88 12.62
N ALA A 10 9.50 -3.06 11.73
CA ALA A 10 9.71 -2.91 10.29
C ALA A 10 10.15 -1.50 9.89
N LEU A 11 9.59 -0.46 10.53
CA LEU A 11 10.02 0.92 10.33
C LEU A 11 11.39 1.18 10.93
N ALA A 12 11.71 0.60 12.10
CA ALA A 12 13.05 0.70 12.68
C ALA A 12 14.10 0.07 11.75
N ASP A 13 13.86 -1.15 11.24
CA ASP A 13 14.73 -1.81 10.26
C ASP A 13 14.82 -1.01 8.94
N PHE A 14 13.72 -0.38 8.50
CA PHE A 14 13.73 0.51 7.35
C PHE A 14 14.69 1.70 7.56
N CYS A 15 14.60 2.37 8.72
CA CYS A 15 15.48 3.47 9.08
C CYS A 15 16.94 3.03 9.22
N ASP A 16 17.18 1.87 9.83
CA ASP A 16 18.53 1.32 10.05
C ASP A 16 19.25 1.04 8.73
N ARG A 17 18.50 0.72 7.67
CA ARG A 17 19.03 0.52 6.31
C ARG A 17 19.34 1.80 5.54
N LEU A 18 18.74 2.93 5.93
CA LEU A 18 19.09 4.24 5.36
C LEU A 18 20.40 4.77 5.94
N VAL A 19 20.72 4.40 7.19
CA VAL A 19 21.90 4.90 7.89
C VAL A 19 23.09 3.96 7.64
N PRO A 20 24.19 4.42 7.02
CA PRO A 20 25.37 3.59 6.84
C PRO A 20 26.02 3.25 8.18
N LYS A 21 26.46 1.99 8.38
CA LYS A 21 27.20 1.55 9.58
C LYS A 21 28.55 2.25 9.76
N SER A 22 29.10 2.82 8.69
CA SER A 22 30.37 3.52 8.63
C SER A 22 30.34 4.51 7.47
N GLY A 23 30.94 5.69 7.64
CA GLY A 23 30.97 6.75 6.62
C GLY A 23 30.02 7.90 6.95
N GLU A 24 29.90 8.84 6.02
CA GLU A 24 29.03 10.01 6.16
C GLU A 24 27.56 9.63 5.91
N ILE A 25 26.67 10.19 6.73
CA ILE A 25 25.23 10.04 6.56
C ILE A 25 24.77 11.03 5.50
N ASP A 26 24.10 10.53 4.47
CA ASP A 26 23.40 11.38 3.51
C ASP A 26 22.17 12.02 4.18
N ARG A 27 22.36 13.25 4.67
CA ARG A 27 21.33 14.01 5.39
C ARG A 27 20.17 14.39 4.47
N GLU A 28 20.44 14.60 3.18
CA GLU A 28 19.42 14.94 2.20
C GLU A 28 18.52 13.73 1.94
N LEU A 29 19.12 12.54 1.73
CA LEU A 29 18.37 11.29 1.60
C LEU A 29 17.44 11.06 2.81
N LEU A 30 17.96 11.18 4.03
CA LEU A 30 17.16 10.97 5.23
C LEU A 30 16.01 11.97 5.32
N LYS A 31 16.29 13.26 5.10
CA LYS A 31 15.27 14.30 5.13
C LYS A 31 14.18 14.04 4.09
N GLU A 32 14.56 13.87 2.82
CA GLU A 32 13.61 13.66 1.73
C GLU A 32 12.83 12.35 1.87
N THR A 33 13.43 11.31 2.45
CA THR A 33 12.73 10.06 2.75
C THR A 33 11.70 10.26 3.86
N PHE A 34 12.05 10.89 4.98
CA PHE A 34 11.10 11.11 6.07
C PHE A 34 9.99 12.10 5.71
N ASP A 35 10.31 13.16 4.97
CA ASP A 35 9.32 14.08 4.43
C ASP A 35 8.37 13.35 3.47
N GLY A 36 8.91 12.48 2.60
CA GLY A 36 8.14 11.60 1.73
C GLY A 36 7.18 10.68 2.46
N LEU A 37 7.68 9.94 3.46
CA LEU A 37 6.84 9.04 4.28
C LEU A 37 5.72 9.80 5.00
N ARG A 38 5.99 11.03 5.48
CA ARG A 38 4.97 11.90 6.09
C ARG A 38 3.89 12.31 5.08
N ARG A 39 4.30 12.71 3.87
CA ARG A 39 3.38 13.05 2.77
C ARG A 39 2.52 11.86 2.39
N LEU A 40 3.11 10.67 2.26
CA LEU A 40 2.37 9.43 1.99
C LEU A 40 1.34 9.12 3.08
N ALA A 41 1.69 9.29 4.36
CA ALA A 41 0.75 9.09 5.46
C ALA A 41 -0.45 10.06 5.39
N GLN A 42 -0.20 11.31 5.00
CA GLN A 42 -1.26 12.31 4.77
C GLN A 42 -2.17 11.90 3.60
N VAL A 43 -1.58 11.50 2.46
CA VAL A 43 -2.34 11.00 1.30
C VAL A 43 -3.18 9.80 1.70
N GLN A 44 -2.64 8.84 2.47
CA GLN A 44 -3.40 7.66 2.93
C GLN A 44 -4.60 8.06 3.80
N SER A 45 -4.41 9.07 4.66
CA SER A 45 -5.47 9.54 5.56
C SER A 45 -6.63 10.16 4.78
N GLY A 46 -6.33 10.84 3.67
CA GLY A 46 -7.33 11.43 2.78
C GLY A 46 -7.81 10.54 1.63
N ASN A 47 -7.12 9.42 1.35
CA ASN A 47 -7.40 8.53 0.23
C ASN A 47 -7.67 7.10 0.71
N PRO A 48 -8.95 6.66 0.76
CA PRO A 48 -9.31 5.33 1.23
C PRO A 48 -8.86 4.20 0.29
N TRP A 49 -8.44 4.52 -0.94
CA TRP A 49 -7.86 3.53 -1.85
C TRP A 49 -6.38 3.26 -1.57
N MET A 50 -5.69 4.11 -0.83
CA MET A 50 -4.26 3.96 -0.57
C MET A 50 -3.99 3.45 0.85
N THR A 51 -3.25 2.35 0.99
CA THR A 51 -2.82 1.78 2.28
C THR A 51 -1.31 1.51 2.26
N LEU A 52 -0.60 2.03 3.25
CA LEU A 52 0.83 1.85 3.49
C LEU A 52 1.05 0.68 4.44
N HIS A 53 2.00 -0.19 4.14
CA HIS A 53 2.30 -1.33 5.00
C HIS A 53 3.81 -1.58 5.03
N ALA A 54 4.41 -1.51 6.22
CA ALA A 54 5.84 -1.73 6.40
C ALA A 54 6.15 -3.20 6.70
N THR A 55 7.14 -3.75 6.02
CA THR A 55 7.60 -5.13 6.20
C THR A 55 9.10 -5.19 6.44
N THR A 56 9.54 -6.07 7.32
CA THR A 56 10.95 -6.23 7.71
C THR A 56 11.87 -6.73 6.60
N SER A 57 11.32 -7.34 5.54
CA SER A 57 12.15 -7.87 4.46
C SER A 57 12.06 -7.09 3.15
N ALA A 58 11.00 -6.31 2.95
CA ALA A 58 10.74 -5.66 1.66
C ALA A 58 10.62 -4.14 1.74
N GLY A 59 10.66 -3.53 2.93
CA GLY A 59 10.48 -2.08 3.09
C GLY A 59 9.01 -1.69 3.19
N VAL A 60 8.64 -0.52 2.65
CA VAL A 60 7.29 0.03 2.74
C VAL A 60 6.52 -0.23 1.44
N TRP A 61 5.46 -1.02 1.54
CA TRP A 61 4.50 -1.22 0.47
C TRP A 61 3.47 -0.10 0.45
N ILE A 62 3.13 0.35 -0.75
CA ILE A 62 1.97 1.15 -1.07
C ILE A 62 0.99 0.23 -1.79
N ASN A 63 -0.16 -0.01 -1.20
CA ASN A 63 -1.29 -0.65 -1.85
C ASN A 63 -2.23 0.44 -2.35
N TYR A 64 -2.72 0.31 -3.58
CA TYR A 64 -3.65 1.24 -4.17
C TYR A 64 -4.78 0.48 -4.86
N ARG A 65 -6.03 0.83 -4.54
CA ARG A 65 -7.25 0.12 -4.99
C ARG A 65 -7.19 -1.40 -4.74
N GLY A 66 -6.62 -1.79 -3.60
CA GLY A 66 -6.54 -3.20 -3.20
C GLY A 66 -5.41 -3.99 -3.85
N PHE A 67 -4.56 -3.37 -4.67
CA PHE A 67 -3.41 -4.01 -5.30
C PHE A 67 -2.09 -3.53 -4.70
N PRO A 68 -1.06 -4.38 -4.58
CA PRO A 68 0.30 -3.93 -4.37
C PRO A 68 0.72 -3.02 -5.53
N TYR A 69 0.98 -1.75 -5.26
CA TYR A 69 1.19 -0.73 -6.29
C TYR A 69 2.67 -0.38 -6.42
N CYS A 70 3.32 -0.08 -5.29
CA CYS A 70 4.71 0.34 -5.24
C CYS A 70 5.38 -0.21 -3.97
N LEU A 71 6.64 -0.59 -4.08
CA LEU A 71 7.49 -0.98 -2.97
C LEU A 71 8.64 0.01 -2.83
N ILE A 72 8.79 0.58 -1.64
CA ILE A 72 9.89 1.48 -1.29
C ILE A 72 10.87 0.71 -0.42
N ASN A 73 12.06 0.49 -0.94
CA ASN A 73 13.18 -0.13 -0.25
C ASN A 73 14.23 0.93 0.09
N PRO A 74 14.66 1.00 1.36
CA PRO A 74 15.72 1.92 1.76
C PRO A 74 17.08 1.38 1.27
N ALA A 75 17.94 2.28 0.80
CA ALA A 75 19.36 2.05 0.60
C ALA A 75 20.16 3.22 1.15
N LYS A 76 21.49 3.10 1.17
CA LYS A 76 22.37 4.07 1.84
C LYS A 76 22.48 5.42 1.13
N SER A 77 22.22 5.48 -0.17
CA SER A 77 22.41 6.69 -1.00
C SER A 77 21.23 6.96 -1.96
N PHE A 78 20.19 6.14 -1.91
CA PHE A 78 18.99 6.25 -2.75
C PHE A 78 17.84 5.48 -2.13
N LEU A 79 16.63 5.69 -2.65
CA LEU A 79 15.52 4.76 -2.44
C LEU A 79 15.38 3.85 -3.65
N ARG A 80 15.25 2.55 -3.40
CA ARG A 80 14.88 1.59 -4.44
C ARG A 80 13.37 1.50 -4.52
N ILE A 81 12.82 1.86 -5.66
CA ILE A 81 11.40 1.86 -5.93
C ILE A 81 11.10 0.67 -6.84
N GLY A 82 10.17 -0.19 -6.47
CA GLY A 82 9.71 -1.31 -7.30
C GLY A 82 8.22 -1.20 -7.60
N ALA A 83 7.82 -1.36 -8.87
CA ALA A 83 6.42 -1.46 -9.26
C ALA A 83 6.04 -2.91 -9.59
N ALA A 84 4.87 -3.34 -9.12
CA ALA A 84 4.40 -4.71 -9.32
C ALA A 84 3.94 -4.97 -10.76
N TYR A 85 4.63 -5.86 -11.49
CA TYR A 85 4.29 -6.19 -12.89
C TYR A 85 2.88 -6.74 -13.06
N LYS A 86 2.34 -7.44 -12.04
CA LYS A 86 0.99 -8.01 -12.10
C LYS A 86 -0.11 -6.95 -12.19
N HIS A 87 0.22 -5.68 -12.02
CA HIS A 87 -0.67 -4.56 -12.30
C HIS A 87 -0.03 -3.64 -13.35
N ALA A 88 -0.09 -4.07 -14.62
CA ALA A 88 0.56 -3.38 -15.75
C ALA A 88 0.29 -1.86 -15.79
N ASP A 89 -0.92 -1.43 -15.40
CA ASP A 89 -1.28 -0.01 -15.33
C ASP A 89 -0.50 0.76 -14.25
N ALA A 90 -0.23 0.15 -13.10
CA ALA A 90 0.51 0.80 -12.01
C ALA A 90 1.99 0.99 -12.38
N ALA A 91 2.62 -0.08 -12.87
CA ALA A 91 3.99 -0.04 -13.35
C ALA A 91 4.14 0.93 -14.53
N HIS A 92 3.21 0.92 -15.48
CA HIS A 92 3.22 1.83 -16.61
C HIS A 92 3.09 3.30 -16.18
N LYS A 93 2.11 3.63 -15.32
CA LYS A 93 1.94 5.00 -14.83
C LYS A 93 3.16 5.51 -14.07
N LEU A 94 3.75 4.67 -13.21
CA LEU A 94 4.94 5.04 -12.48
C LEU A 94 6.13 5.25 -13.42
N LYS A 95 6.32 4.35 -14.38
CA LYS A 95 7.36 4.46 -15.41
C LYS A 95 7.22 5.76 -16.20
N VAL A 96 6.04 6.03 -16.76
CA VAL A 96 5.76 7.24 -17.55
C VAL A 96 6.04 8.49 -16.73
N PHE A 97 5.63 8.51 -15.45
CA PHE A 97 5.95 9.62 -14.57
C PHE A 97 7.45 9.78 -14.36
N ILE A 98 8.17 8.70 -14.05
CA ILE A 98 9.62 8.73 -13.82
C ILE A 98 10.35 9.28 -15.04
N GLU A 99 10.01 8.79 -16.24
CA GLU A 99 10.65 9.20 -17.49
C GLU A 99 10.32 10.65 -17.89
N ALA A 100 9.13 11.15 -17.54
CA ALA A 100 8.69 12.48 -17.91
C ALA A 100 9.10 13.57 -16.90
N GLU A 101 9.12 13.25 -15.62
CA GLU A 101 9.16 14.25 -14.54
C GLU A 101 10.45 14.22 -13.71
N LEU A 102 11.25 13.14 -13.78
CA LEU A 102 12.50 13.03 -13.02
C LEU A 102 13.71 13.17 -13.95
N HIS A 103 14.74 13.87 -13.47
CA HIS A 103 15.99 14.03 -14.21
C HIS A 103 16.75 12.71 -14.33
N GLN A 104 17.27 12.42 -15.53
CA GLN A 104 18.00 11.16 -15.83
C GLN A 104 19.20 10.94 -14.91
N ASP A 105 19.91 12.01 -14.50
CA ASP A 105 21.07 11.89 -13.60
C ASP A 105 20.69 11.53 -12.15
N SER A 106 19.40 11.57 -11.81
CA SER A 106 18.90 11.31 -10.46
C SER A 106 18.06 10.03 -10.37
N VAL A 107 17.93 9.28 -11.47
CA VAL A 107 17.19 8.02 -11.50
C VAL A 107 17.89 6.98 -12.37
N GLU A 108 18.07 5.77 -11.82
CA GLU A 108 18.61 4.62 -12.56
C GLU A 108 17.58 3.50 -12.60
N GLU A 109 17.16 3.07 -13.79
CA GLU A 109 16.40 1.82 -13.94
C GLU A 109 17.33 0.64 -13.64
N ILE A 110 16.83 -0.34 -12.86
CA ILE A 110 17.58 -1.55 -12.51
C ILE A 110 16.75 -2.80 -12.81
N GLU A 111 17.43 -3.85 -13.22
CA GLU A 111 16.81 -5.15 -13.49
C GLU A 111 16.32 -5.79 -12.18
N GLY A 112 15.15 -6.40 -12.23
CA GLY A 112 14.55 -7.11 -11.10
C GLY A 112 13.67 -8.26 -11.58
N ASP A 113 13.69 -9.37 -10.85
CA ASP A 113 13.05 -10.62 -11.27
C ASP A 113 11.52 -10.47 -11.48
N ASP A 114 10.84 -9.83 -10.52
CA ASP A 114 9.37 -9.78 -10.45
C ASP A 114 8.79 -8.36 -10.39
N LEU A 115 9.64 -7.32 -10.43
CA LEU A 115 9.24 -5.91 -10.34
C LEU A 115 10.08 -5.07 -11.28
N GLN A 116 9.46 -4.08 -11.93
CA GLN A 116 10.21 -3.01 -12.58
C GLN A 116 10.76 -2.11 -11.47
N GLN A 117 12.06 -1.82 -11.50
CA GLN A 117 12.73 -1.18 -10.39
C GLN A 117 13.55 0.03 -10.80
N TRP A 118 13.62 1.02 -9.91
CA TRP A 118 14.42 2.23 -10.07
C TRP A 118 15.18 2.54 -8.78
N ARG A 119 16.36 3.13 -8.92
CA ARG A 119 17.03 3.86 -7.84
C ARG A 119 16.69 5.32 -8.00
N ILE A 120 16.13 5.94 -6.98
CA ILE A 120 15.81 7.37 -6.96
C ILE A 120 16.70 8.04 -5.93
N HIS A 121 17.58 8.91 -6.41
CA HIS A 121 18.53 9.67 -5.60
C HIS A 121 17.84 10.88 -4.93
N PRO A 122 18.43 11.45 -3.86
CA PRO A 122 17.77 12.47 -3.04
C PRO A 122 17.19 13.66 -3.83
N ALA A 123 17.94 14.17 -4.81
CA ALA A 123 17.53 15.29 -5.65
C ALA A 123 16.21 15.07 -6.41
N ALA A 124 15.81 13.82 -6.67
CA ALA A 124 14.56 13.48 -7.36
C ALA A 124 13.41 13.10 -6.40
N LEU A 125 13.68 12.86 -5.11
CA LEU A 125 12.69 12.32 -4.16
C LEU A 125 11.51 13.28 -3.94
N SER A 126 11.78 14.57 -3.73
CA SER A 126 10.72 15.56 -3.50
C SER A 126 9.66 15.55 -4.62
N LYS A 127 10.15 15.51 -5.88
CA LYS A 127 9.30 15.43 -7.08
C LYS A 127 8.64 14.06 -7.19
N PHE A 128 9.36 12.98 -6.91
CA PHE A 128 8.81 11.62 -6.91
C PHE A 128 7.59 11.50 -6.00
N TRP A 129 7.62 12.06 -4.79
CA TRP A 129 6.48 12.01 -3.87
C TRP A 129 5.21 12.70 -4.40
N THR A 130 5.34 13.69 -5.28
CA THR A 130 4.18 14.37 -5.90
C THR A 130 3.35 13.44 -6.79
N PHE A 131 3.92 12.31 -7.24
CA PHE A 131 3.17 11.30 -7.97
C PHE A 131 2.01 10.74 -7.14
N PHE A 132 2.28 10.40 -5.87
CA PHE A 132 1.29 9.78 -5.00
C PHE A 132 0.20 10.76 -4.56
N GLU A 133 0.54 12.04 -4.42
CA GLU A 133 -0.43 13.10 -4.12
C GLU A 133 -1.43 13.34 -5.26
N LYS A 134 -1.04 12.98 -6.49
CA LYS A 134 -1.88 13.07 -7.68
C LYS A 134 -2.64 11.79 -7.97
N LEU A 135 -2.44 10.72 -7.19
CA LEU A 135 -3.26 9.53 -7.35
C LEU A 135 -4.72 9.88 -7.12
N GLU A 136 -5.56 9.30 -7.97
CA GLU A 136 -7.00 9.51 -7.90
C GLU A 136 -7.50 9.17 -6.49
N CYS A 137 -8.33 10.05 -5.97
CA CYS A 137 -9.06 9.85 -4.74
C CYS A 137 -10.54 9.89 -5.11
N PRO A 138 -11.37 8.97 -4.61
CA PRO A 138 -12.80 9.03 -4.88
C PRO A 138 -13.38 10.37 -4.42
N SER A 139 -14.19 10.96 -5.28
CA SER A 139 -14.87 12.24 -5.02
C SER A 139 -15.83 12.13 -3.83
N PRO A 140 -16.19 13.24 -3.17
CA PRO A 140 -17.17 13.23 -2.08
C PRO A 140 -18.50 12.56 -2.48
N SER A 141 -18.95 12.71 -3.72
CA SER A 141 -20.17 12.06 -4.21
C SER A 141 -19.99 10.56 -4.46
N GLU A 142 -18.82 10.11 -4.92
CA GLU A 142 -18.49 8.68 -4.97
C GLU A 142 -18.39 8.11 -3.57
N LEU A 143 -17.78 8.84 -2.64
CA LEU A 143 -17.70 8.51 -1.23
C LEU A 143 -19.08 8.45 -0.57
N GLU A 144 -19.98 9.37 -0.90
CA GLU A 144 -21.37 9.40 -0.44
C GLU A 144 -22.22 8.31 -1.11
N THR A 145 -21.98 8.00 -2.38
CA THR A 145 -22.66 6.90 -3.07
C THR A 145 -22.20 5.55 -2.52
N MET A 146 -20.89 5.43 -2.26
CA MET A 146 -20.31 4.33 -1.51
C MET A 146 -20.93 4.30 -0.11
N ALA A 147 -21.05 5.43 0.59
CA ALA A 147 -21.62 5.52 1.94
C ALA A 147 -23.13 5.21 2.00
N GLY A 148 -23.91 5.72 1.07
CA GLY A 148 -25.35 5.50 0.96
C GLY A 148 -25.70 4.05 0.61
N ARG A 149 -24.74 3.30 0.05
CA ARG A 149 -24.83 1.84 -0.05
C ARG A 149 -24.27 1.16 1.20
N HIS A 150 -23.07 1.51 1.67
CA HIS A 150 -22.47 1.21 2.99
C HIS A 150 -21.17 2.04 3.16
N PRO A 151 -20.98 2.87 4.20
CA PRO A 151 -19.73 3.61 4.38
C PRO A 151 -18.58 2.67 4.70
N ARG A 152 -17.87 2.21 3.67
CA ARG A 152 -16.65 1.37 3.73
C ARG A 152 -15.41 2.17 4.16
N PHE A 153 -15.62 3.20 4.99
CA PHE A 153 -14.52 4.00 5.50
C PHE A 153 -14.07 3.42 6.81
N PHE A 154 -12.87 2.87 6.75
CA PHE A 154 -12.10 2.50 7.93
C PHE A 154 -10.99 3.51 8.08
N SER A 155 -10.61 3.79 9.33
CA SER A 155 -9.45 4.64 9.60
C SER A 155 -8.21 4.07 8.92
N SER A 156 -7.21 4.93 8.74
CA SER A 156 -5.98 4.49 8.10
C SER A 156 -5.29 3.41 8.94
N GLU A 157 -5.36 3.56 10.25
CA GLU A 157 -4.84 2.66 11.28
C GLU A 157 -5.53 1.30 11.23
N ASP A 158 -6.86 1.27 11.11
CA ASP A 158 -7.63 0.04 11.03
C ASP A 158 -7.31 -0.74 9.74
N ARG A 159 -7.17 -0.03 8.61
CA ARG A 159 -6.80 -0.65 7.32
C ARG A 159 -5.41 -1.25 7.35
N VAL A 160 -4.43 -0.54 7.92
CA VAL A 160 -3.06 -1.05 8.06
C VAL A 160 -3.04 -2.28 8.97
N THR A 161 -3.70 -2.21 10.13
CA THR A 161 -3.75 -3.31 11.10
C THR A 161 -4.40 -4.56 10.49
N ALA A 162 -5.52 -4.39 9.77
CA ALA A 162 -6.20 -5.51 9.12
C ALA A 162 -5.38 -6.11 7.98
N LEU A 163 -4.68 -5.29 7.20
CA LEU A 163 -3.80 -5.77 6.14
C LEU A 163 -2.63 -6.58 6.71
N GLU A 164 -2.04 -6.10 7.80
CA GLU A 164 -1.00 -6.82 8.52
C GLU A 164 -1.46 -8.19 8.99
N GLU A 165 -2.62 -8.26 9.64
CA GLU A 165 -3.16 -9.54 10.10
C GLU A 165 -3.51 -10.46 8.94
N PHE A 166 -4.07 -9.93 7.86
CA PHE A 166 -4.35 -10.70 6.65
C PHE A 166 -3.08 -11.31 6.05
N GLU A 167 -1.98 -10.55 5.96
CA GLU A 167 -0.70 -11.06 5.47
C GLU A 167 -0.07 -12.06 6.46
N LYS A 168 -0.10 -11.78 7.77
CA LYS A 168 0.33 -12.71 8.82
C LYS A 168 -0.49 -14.01 8.76
N ALA A 169 -1.79 -13.94 8.48
CA ALA A 169 -2.63 -15.11 8.34
C ALA A 169 -2.33 -15.93 7.07
N GLY A 170 -1.49 -15.42 6.16
CA GLY A 170 -1.12 -16.09 4.91
C GLY A 170 -2.03 -15.72 3.72
N ARG A 171 -2.67 -14.55 3.77
CA ARG A 171 -3.60 -14.01 2.75
C ARG A 171 -4.82 -14.90 2.51
N PHE A 172 -5.46 -15.37 3.57
CA PHE A 172 -6.68 -16.17 3.44
C PHE A 172 -7.93 -15.27 3.40
N CYS A 173 -8.65 -15.33 2.28
CA CYS A 173 -10.00 -14.78 2.18
C CYS A 173 -10.96 -15.72 2.94
N PRO A 174 -11.82 -15.19 3.84
CA PRO A 174 -12.79 -16.02 4.57
C PRO A 174 -13.90 -16.60 3.66
N GLY A 175 -14.08 -16.04 2.46
CA GLY A 175 -15.18 -16.42 1.56
C GLY A 175 -16.50 -15.78 1.95
N VAL A 176 -17.60 -16.32 1.40
CA VAL A 176 -18.97 -15.87 1.65
C VAL A 176 -19.76 -17.07 2.15
N GLY A 177 -20.36 -16.97 3.34
CA GLY A 177 -21.09 -18.06 3.99
C GLY A 177 -22.13 -18.70 3.06
N GLY A 178 -22.05 -20.02 2.89
CA GLY A 178 -22.95 -20.78 2.03
C GLY A 178 -22.73 -20.60 0.51
N LYS A 179 -21.70 -19.85 0.08
CA LYS A 179 -21.42 -19.59 -1.34
C LYS A 179 -19.98 -19.93 -1.74
N THR A 180 -19.01 -19.51 -0.93
CA THR A 180 -17.60 -19.81 -1.16
C THR A 180 -16.91 -20.19 0.15
N LEU A 181 -15.98 -21.14 0.07
CA LEU A 181 -15.17 -21.54 1.21
C LEU A 181 -13.98 -20.59 1.40
N ARG A 182 -13.39 -20.63 2.59
CA ARG A 182 -12.12 -19.98 2.88
C ARG A 182 -11.04 -20.49 1.91
N HIS A 183 -10.31 -19.57 1.29
CA HIS A 183 -9.26 -19.89 0.31
C HIS A 183 -8.10 -18.92 0.43
N LYS A 184 -6.92 -19.36 -0.03
CA LYS A 184 -5.72 -18.56 -0.05
C LYS A 184 -5.71 -17.68 -1.30
N LEU A 185 -5.34 -16.42 -1.14
CA LEU A 185 -5.12 -15.49 -2.25
C LEU A 185 -3.66 -15.46 -2.65
N GLU A 186 -3.41 -15.37 -3.95
CA GLU A 186 -2.07 -15.20 -4.48
C GLU A 186 -1.55 -13.77 -4.29
N PRO A 187 -0.23 -13.57 -4.21
CA PRO A 187 0.36 -12.23 -4.22
C PRO A 187 0.00 -11.51 -5.53
N GLY A 188 -0.67 -10.36 -5.40
CA GLY A 188 -1.14 -9.52 -6.51
C GLY A 188 -2.64 -9.58 -6.78
N GLU A 189 -3.38 -10.50 -6.16
CA GLU A 189 -4.84 -10.49 -6.26
C GLU A 189 -5.44 -9.30 -5.49
N PRO A 190 -6.47 -8.63 -6.05
CA PRO A 190 -7.09 -7.47 -5.44
C PRO A 190 -7.86 -7.86 -4.18
N ILE A 191 -7.64 -7.06 -3.15
CA ILE A 191 -8.32 -7.17 -1.87
C ILE A 191 -9.19 -5.94 -1.59
N GLU A 192 -10.29 -6.14 -0.88
CA GLU A 192 -11.21 -5.09 -0.48
C GLU A 192 -11.46 -5.18 1.03
N PHE A 193 -11.50 -4.02 1.68
CA PHE A 193 -11.91 -3.86 3.07
C PHE A 193 -13.43 -3.80 3.13
N ASP A 194 -14.05 -4.63 3.96
CA ASP A 194 -15.50 -4.70 4.09
C ASP A 194 -15.92 -4.97 5.53
N HIS A 195 -17.14 -4.53 5.88
CA HIS A 195 -17.64 -4.75 7.23
C HIS A 195 -18.11 -6.19 7.43
N ILE A 196 -17.75 -6.83 8.55
CA ILE A 196 -18.26 -8.16 8.92
C ILE A 196 -19.78 -8.07 9.12
N ILE A 197 -20.21 -7.19 10.03
CA ILE A 197 -21.59 -6.77 10.24
C ILE A 197 -21.83 -5.55 9.36
N PRO A 198 -22.77 -5.59 8.40
CA PRO A 198 -23.04 -4.45 7.52
C PRO A 198 -23.33 -3.18 8.31
N HIS A 199 -22.80 -2.05 7.86
CA HIS A 199 -23.07 -0.75 8.49
C HIS A 199 -24.57 -0.43 8.53
N SER A 200 -25.35 -0.85 7.51
CA SER A 200 -26.81 -0.69 7.49
C SER A 200 -27.53 -1.44 8.60
N ARG A 201 -26.87 -2.41 9.24
CA ARG A 201 -27.36 -3.19 10.40
C ARG A 201 -26.71 -2.74 11.71
N GLY A 202 -26.12 -1.54 11.74
CA GLY A 202 -25.46 -0.98 12.93
C GLY A 202 -24.03 -1.49 13.14
N GLY A 203 -23.40 -2.10 12.13
CA GLY A 203 -21.99 -2.48 12.20
C GLY A 203 -21.08 -1.27 12.30
N ALA A 204 -20.24 -1.22 13.33
CA ALA A 204 -19.30 -0.11 13.55
C ALA A 204 -18.16 -0.12 12.51
N SER A 205 -17.67 1.06 12.11
CA SER A 205 -16.45 1.21 11.30
C SER A 205 -15.22 1.17 12.19
N THR A 206 -14.94 0.00 12.75
CA THR A 206 -13.78 -0.25 13.61
C THR A 206 -13.04 -1.48 13.11
N TYR A 207 -11.78 -1.59 13.51
CA TYR A 207 -10.95 -2.76 13.30
C TYR A 207 -11.68 -4.11 13.56
N TRP A 208 -12.41 -4.23 14.67
CA TRP A 208 -13.10 -5.47 15.06
C TRP A 208 -14.20 -5.91 14.12
N ASN A 209 -14.73 -4.98 13.33
CA ASN A 209 -15.78 -5.24 12.36
C ASN A 209 -15.27 -5.13 10.92
N LEU A 210 -13.95 -5.11 10.71
CA LEU A 210 -13.31 -5.04 9.41
C LEU A 210 -12.85 -6.45 9.00
N SER A 211 -13.12 -6.82 7.75
CA SER A 211 -12.60 -8.03 7.11
C SER A 211 -12.00 -7.70 5.75
N ILE A 212 -10.99 -8.45 5.35
CA ILE A 212 -10.42 -8.38 4.00
C ILE A 212 -10.97 -9.53 3.16
N LEU A 213 -11.52 -9.20 2.00
CA LEU A 213 -12.07 -10.13 1.01
C LEU A 213 -11.36 -9.95 -0.33
N CYS A 214 -11.31 -11.00 -1.16
CA CYS A 214 -11.00 -10.80 -2.57
C CYS A 214 -12.17 -10.09 -3.28
N ALA A 215 -11.89 -9.37 -4.36
CA ALA A 215 -12.92 -8.66 -5.13
C ALA A 215 -14.09 -9.57 -5.57
N ALA A 216 -13.80 -10.84 -5.92
CA ALA A 216 -14.83 -11.81 -6.30
C ALA A 216 -15.79 -12.14 -5.14
N CYS A 217 -15.25 -12.44 -3.95
CA CYS A 217 -16.08 -12.71 -2.78
C CYS A 217 -16.82 -11.46 -2.30
N ASN A 218 -16.20 -10.28 -2.38
CA ASN A 218 -16.87 -9.06 -1.94
C ASN A 218 -18.06 -8.69 -2.84
N ARG A 219 -17.92 -8.84 -4.17
CA ARG A 219 -19.04 -8.69 -5.11
C ARG A 219 -20.17 -9.69 -4.84
N LEU A 220 -19.80 -10.94 -4.57
CA LEU A 220 -20.79 -11.98 -4.26
C LEU A 220 -21.52 -11.69 -2.95
N LYS A 221 -20.80 -11.25 -1.91
CA LYS A 221 -21.39 -10.85 -0.62
C LYS A 221 -22.40 -9.72 -0.80
N ALA A 222 -22.05 -8.69 -1.59
CA ALA A 222 -22.95 -7.59 -1.91
C ALA A 222 -24.23 -8.05 -2.61
N ALA A 223 -24.14 -9.00 -3.55
CA ALA A 223 -25.30 -9.55 -4.26
C ALA A 223 -26.24 -10.35 -3.34
N THR A 224 -25.72 -10.91 -2.24
CA THR A 224 -26.49 -11.71 -1.27
C THR A 224 -26.97 -10.92 -0.05
N ALA A 225 -26.50 -9.69 0.11
CA ALA A 225 -26.88 -8.81 1.23
C ALA A 225 -28.19 -8.06 0.98
N ALA A 226 -28.77 -8.21 -0.22
CA ALA A 226 -30.09 -7.74 -0.62
C ALA A 226 -31.22 -8.64 -0.10
#